data_AF-A0A499UVR3-F1
#
_entry.id   AF-A0A499UVR3-F1
#
_cell.length_a   1.000
_cell.length_b   1.000
_cell.length_c   1.000
_cell.angle_alpha   90.00
_cell.angle_beta   90.00
_cell.angle_gamma   90.00
#
_symmetry.space_group_name_H-M   'P 1'
#
loop_
_entity.id
_entity.type
_entity.pdbx_description
1 polymer ?
#
loop_
_entity_poly.entity_id
_entity_poly.type
_entity_poly.pdbx_seq_one_letter_code
_entity_poly.pdbx_strand_id
1 'polypeptide(L)'
;MRALYYTSRTATAEELHRHGSVWKVVPRAELPGAARELAREIAAKDGYLLRLAKAAINGIDPVDVRRSYRFEQGFTFEANLSGVADRVRGAFGTNKDRGEEGQS
;
A
#
# COMPACT_ATOMS: atom_id res chain seq x y z
N MET A 1 -0.57 -7.37 8.39
CA MET A 1 -0.22 -7.70 7.00
C MET A 1 -0.98 -8.89 6.43
N ARG A 2 -0.79 -10.15 6.90
CA ARG A 2 -1.44 -11.35 6.31
C ARG A 2 -2.96 -11.24 6.14
N ALA A 3 -3.67 -10.72 7.15
CA ALA A 3 -5.12 -10.53 7.06
C ALA A 3 -5.53 -9.60 5.91
N LEU A 4 -4.81 -8.49 5.67
CA LEU A 4 -5.08 -7.59 4.55
C LEU A 4 -4.79 -8.28 3.21
N TYR A 5 -3.70 -9.04 3.14
CA TYR A 5 -3.30 -9.78 1.94
C TYR A 5 -4.36 -10.81 1.49
N TYR A 6 -4.99 -11.51 2.43
CA TYR A 6 -5.99 -12.53 2.10
C TYR A 6 -7.42 -12.01 1.98
N THR A 7 -7.77 -10.93 2.70
CA THR A 7 -9.16 -10.48 2.76
C THR A 7 -9.45 -9.30 1.85
N SER A 8 -8.41 -8.61 1.37
CA SER A 8 -8.54 -7.38 0.57
C SER A 8 -9.44 -6.31 1.19
N ARG A 9 -9.67 -6.37 2.51
CA ARG A 9 -10.47 -5.39 3.24
C ARG A 9 -9.74 -4.06 3.29
N THR A 10 -10.51 -2.99 3.30
CA THR A 10 -9.98 -1.64 3.46
C THR A 10 -9.38 -1.47 4.85
N ALA A 11 -8.24 -0.80 4.94
CA ALA A 11 -7.65 -0.33 6.18
C ALA A 11 -7.77 1.20 6.25
N THR A 12 -8.13 1.71 7.42
CA THR A 12 -8.22 3.15 7.72
C THR A 12 -6.83 3.78 7.86
N ALA A 13 -6.74 5.11 7.70
CA ALA A 13 -5.48 5.83 7.89
C ALA A 13 -4.96 5.68 9.33
N GLU A 14 -5.87 5.63 10.30
CA GLU A 14 -5.58 5.47 11.73
C GLU A 14 -5.01 4.08 12.03
N GLU A 15 -5.53 3.02 11.41
CA GLU A 15 -4.96 1.67 11.50
C GLU A 15 -3.54 1.63 10.94
N LEU A 16 -3.32 2.21 9.75
CA LEU A 16 -2.00 2.27 9.14
C LEU A 16 -1.01 3.11 9.94
N HIS A 17 -1.48 4.16 10.61
CA HIS A 17 -0.66 4.97 11.51
C HIS A 17 -0.23 4.18 12.75
N ARG A 18 -1.15 3.44 13.40
CA ARG A 18 -0.81 2.55 14.51
C ARG A 18 0.20 1.45 14.13
N HIS A 19 0.17 1.00 12.88
CA HIS A 19 1.15 0.06 12.34
C HIS A 19 2.47 0.70 11.86
N GLY A 20 2.62 2.02 11.97
CA GLY A 20 3.82 2.74 11.55
C GLY A 20 3.99 2.88 10.03
N SER A 21 2.99 2.47 9.23
CA SER A 21 3.01 2.61 7.76
C SER A 21 2.68 4.03 7.30
N VAL A 22 2.00 4.80 8.15
CA VAL A 22 1.69 6.22 7.93
C VAL A 22 2.33 7.05 9.04
N TRP A 23 3.09 8.08 8.66
CA TRP A 23 3.76 8.97 9.60
C TRP A 23 2.80 9.84 10.42
N LYS A 24 1.78 10.42 9.79
CA LYS A 24 0.80 11.32 10.43
C LYS A 24 -0.55 11.27 9.71
N VAL A 25 -1.64 11.29 10.48
CA VAL A 25 -3.02 11.41 9.97
C VAL A 25 -3.53 12.82 10.29
N VAL A 26 -4.12 13.48 9.29
CA VAL A 26 -4.66 14.85 9.39
C VAL A 26 -5.97 14.96 8.60
N PRO A 27 -6.83 15.95 8.89
CA PRO A 27 -7.96 16.28 8.03
C PRO A 27 -7.54 16.49 6.57
N ARG A 28 -8.40 16.11 5.62
CA ARG A 28 -8.15 16.20 4.17
C ARG A 28 -7.62 17.57 3.74
N ALA A 29 -8.20 18.64 4.28
CA ALA A 29 -7.84 20.02 3.95
C ALA A 29 -6.42 20.40 4.40
N GLU A 30 -5.90 19.75 5.45
CA GLU A 30 -4.58 20.04 6.03
C GLU A 30 -3.46 19.21 5.41
N LEU A 31 -3.79 18.13 4.68
CA LEU A 31 -2.82 17.22 4.06
C LEU A 31 -1.72 17.95 3.27
N PRO A 32 -2.03 18.93 2.38
CA PRO A 32 -0.98 19.62 1.63
C PRO A 32 -0.07 20.50 2.51
N GLY A 33 -0.58 20.97 3.65
CA GLY A 33 0.18 21.73 4.63
C GLY A 33 1.16 20.83 5.39
N ALA A 34 0.65 19.75 5.97
CA ALA A 34 1.42 18.77 6.73
C ALA A 34 2.53 18.12 5.89
N ALA A 35 2.25 17.79 4.63
CA ALA A 35 3.25 17.23 3.73
C ALA A 35 4.40 18.21 3.43
N ARG A 36 4.09 19.49 3.20
CA ARG A 36 5.10 20.53 2.94
C ARG A 36 5.91 20.87 4.19
N GLU A 37 5.28 20.83 5.36
CA GLU A 37 5.97 21.01 6.64
C GLU A 37 7.06 19.96 6.84
N LEU A 38 6.71 18.67 6.70
CA LEU A 38 7.69 17.59 6.78
C LEU A 38 8.78 17.73 5.71
N ALA A 39 8.41 18.06 4.47
CA ALA A 39 9.37 18.25 3.40
C ALA A 39 10.38 19.36 3.73
N ARG A 40 9.94 20.47 4.32
CA ARG A 40 10.83 21.55 4.78
C ARG A 40 11.75 21.09 5.91
N GLU A 41 11.24 20.33 6.87
CA GLU A 41 12.04 19.78 7.97
C GLU A 41 13.16 18.87 7.46
N ILE A 42 12.85 18.00 6.49
CA ILE A 42 13.83 17.13 5.83
C ILE A 42 14.83 17.97 5.03
N ALA A 43 14.34 18.92 4.21
CA ALA A 43 15.19 19.75 3.35
C ALA A 43 16.15 20.66 4.14
N ALA A 44 15.87 20.94 5.42
CA ALA A 44 16.75 21.70 6.30
C ALA A 44 17.98 20.89 6.79
N LYS A 45 18.03 19.57 6.54
CA LYS A 45 19.17 18.72 6.90
C LYS A 45 20.23 18.71 5.78
N ASP A 46 21.45 18.32 6.13
CA ASP A 46 22.51 18.13 5.13
C ASP A 46 22.13 17.04 4.12
N GLY A 47 22.08 17.40 2.84
CA GLY A 47 21.64 16.52 1.77
C GLY A 47 22.59 15.35 1.47
N TYR A 48 23.86 15.45 1.84
CA TYR A 48 24.80 14.34 1.73
C TYR A 48 24.58 13.32 2.86
N LEU A 49 24.44 13.78 4.10
CA LEU A 49 24.12 12.92 5.25
C LEU A 49 22.76 12.22 5.09
N LEU A 50 21.75 12.90 4.56
CA LEU A 50 20.45 12.27 4.26
C LEU A 50 20.56 11.11 3.26
N ARG A 51 21.40 11.27 2.22
CA ARG A 51 21.64 10.21 1.23
C ARG A 51 22.38 9.02 1.86
N LEU A 52 23.37 9.28 2.71
CA LEU A 52 24.06 8.22 3.47
C LEU A 52 23.10 7.49 4.41
N ALA A 53 22.28 8.21 5.18
CA ALA A 53 21.29 7.61 6.08
C ALA A 53 20.28 6.75 5.32
N LYS A 54 19.77 7.23 4.17
CA LYS A 54 18.89 6.45 3.29
C LYS A 54 19.58 5.18 2.77
N ALA A 55 20.84 5.29 2.34
CA ALA A 55 21.60 4.14 1.84
C ALA A 55 21.85 3.10 2.95
N ALA A 56 22.20 3.57 4.15
CA ALA A 56 22.39 2.70 5.32
C ALA A 56 21.11 1.94 5.68
N ILE A 57 19.96 2.63 5.80
CA ILE A 57 18.66 2.01 6.09
C ILE A 57 18.30 0.97 5.03
N ASN A 58 18.43 1.31 3.74
CA ASN A 58 18.18 0.35 2.66
C ASN A 58 19.12 -0.87 2.70
N GLY A 59 20.34 -0.71 3.22
CA GLY A 59 21.34 -1.77 3.31
C GLY A 59 21.18 -2.70 4.51
N ILE A 60 20.60 -2.20 5.61
CA ILE A 60 20.35 -2.99 6.83
C ILE A 60 18.91 -3.51 6.94
N ASP A 61 18.02 -3.11 6.02
CA ASP A 61 16.66 -3.61 6.00
C ASP A 61 16.68 -5.15 5.90
N PRO A 62 16.03 -5.87 6.83
CA PRO A 62 16.01 -7.33 6.80
C PRO A 62 15.27 -7.89 5.58
N VAL A 63 14.50 -7.07 4.87
CA VAL A 63 13.76 -7.45 3.67
C VAL A 63 14.52 -7.02 2.42
N ASP A 64 15.07 -7.98 1.68
CA ASP A 64 15.53 -7.74 0.31
C ASP A 64 14.31 -7.47 -0.58
N VAL A 65 14.01 -6.19 -0.81
CA VAL A 65 12.87 -5.73 -1.61
C VAL A 65 12.94 -6.27 -3.04
N ARG A 66 14.13 -6.35 -3.65
CA ARG A 66 14.25 -6.81 -5.05
C ARG A 66 13.94 -8.29 -5.16
N ARG A 67 14.46 -9.10 -4.24
CA ARG A 67 14.19 -10.53 -4.19
C ARG A 67 12.72 -10.79 -3.84
N SER A 68 12.19 -10.09 -2.84
CA SER A 68 10.79 -10.19 -2.41
C SER A 68 9.83 -9.86 -3.56
N TYR A 69 10.09 -8.77 -4.29
CA TYR A 69 9.26 -8.35 -5.40
C TYR A 69 9.30 -9.35 -6.57
N ARG A 70 10.47 -9.89 -6.92
CA ARG A 70 10.57 -10.95 -7.94
C ARG A 70 9.81 -12.20 -7.53
N PHE A 71 9.85 -12.57 -6.25
CA PHE A 71 9.13 -13.71 -5.72
C PHE A 71 7.61 -13.51 -5.82
N GLU A 72 7.10 -12.35 -5.43
CA GLU A 72 5.68 -11.98 -5.54
C GLU A 72 5.21 -11.95 -7.01
N GLN A 73 6.01 -11.39 -7.91
CA GLN A 73 5.71 -11.35 -9.34
C GLN A 73 5.59 -12.75 -9.96
N GLY A 74 6.35 -13.73 -9.48
CA GLY A 74 6.24 -15.12 -9.93
C GLY A 74 4.82 -15.67 -9.77
N PHE A 75 4.17 -15.41 -8.64
CA PHE A 75 2.78 -15.82 -8.40
C PHE A 75 1.78 -15.04 -9.26
N THR A 76 2.05 -13.75 -9.52
CA THR A 76 1.22 -12.96 -10.45
C THR A 76 1.30 -13.54 -11.87
N PHE A 77 2.49 -13.95 -12.30
CA PHE A 77 2.69 -14.59 -13.59
C PHE A 77 1.97 -15.95 -13.67
N GLU A 78 2.13 -16.80 -12.65
CA GLU A 78 1.44 -18.09 -12.55
C GLU A 78 -0.09 -17.94 -12.57
N ALA A 79 -0.62 -16.95 -11.83
CA ALA A 79 -2.06 -16.65 -11.82
C ALA A 79 -2.60 -16.26 -13.21
N ASN A 80 -1.80 -15.54 -14.02
CA ASN A 80 -2.16 -15.24 -15.41
C ASN A 80 -2.12 -16.50 -16.29
N LEU A 81 -1.08 -17.33 -16.20
CA LEU A 81 -0.97 -18.55 -17.00
C LEU A 81 -2.04 -19.59 -16.67
N SER A 82 -2.48 -19.66 -15.41
CA SER A 82 -3.51 -20.61 -14.96
C SER A 82 -4.93 -20.32 -15.47
N GLY A 83 -5.16 -19.18 -16.15
CA GLY A 83 -6.48 -18.72 -16.61
C GLY A 83 -7.43 -18.28 -15.47
N VAL A 84 -7.00 -18.38 -14.20
CA VAL A 84 -7.77 -17.94 -13.03
C VAL A 84 -7.97 -16.42 -13.07
N ALA A 85 -6.95 -15.68 -13.47
CA ALA A 85 -7.02 -14.21 -13.55
C ALA A 85 -8.11 -13.75 -14.52
N ASP A 86 -8.27 -14.40 -15.68
CA ASP A 86 -9.28 -14.03 -16.68
C ASP A 86 -10.69 -14.37 -16.21
N ARG A 87 -10.88 -15.53 -15.57
CA ARG A 87 -12.17 -15.91 -14.98
C ARG A 87 -12.64 -14.92 -13.92
N VAL A 88 -11.75 -14.50 -13.01
CA VAL A 88 -12.08 -13.55 -11.94
C VAL A 88 -12.35 -12.16 -12.50
N ARG A 89 -11.56 -11.70 -13.48
CA ARG A 89 -11.80 -10.41 -14.16
C ARG A 89 -13.15 -10.38 -14.87
N GLY A 90 -13.55 -11.46 -15.54
CA GLY A 90 -14.85 -11.54 -16.21
C GLY A 90 -16.06 -11.45 -15.25
N ALA A 91 -15.87 -11.80 -13.98
CA ALA A 91 -16.89 -11.67 -12.94
C ALA A 91 -16.86 -10.32 -12.20
N PHE A 92 -15.83 -9.49 -12.44
CA PHE A 92 -15.65 -8.22 -11.75
C PHE A 92 -16.62 -7.18 -12.33
N GLY A 93 -17.62 -6.77 -11.55
CA GLY A 93 -18.63 -5.77 -11.95
C GLY A 93 -19.91 -6.34 -12.57
N THR A 94 -20.01 -7.66 -12.79
CA THR A 94 -21.24 -8.30 -13.29
C THR A 94 -22.25 -8.65 -12.19
N ASN A 95 -21.90 -8.41 -10.92
CA ASN A 95 -22.79 -8.53 -9.76
C ASN A 95 -23.18 -7.11 -9.26
N LYS A 96 -23.84 -6.35 -10.12
CA LYS A 96 -24.87 -5.39 -9.70
C LYS A 96 -26.21 -6.11 -9.93
N ASP A 97 -27.16 -5.96 -9.01
CA ASP A 97 -28.53 -6.53 -9.06
C ASP A 97 -28.79 -7.81 -8.26
N ARG A 98 -28.33 -7.85 -7.00
CA ARG A 98 -29.10 -8.54 -5.95
C ARG A 98 -29.10 -7.69 -4.68
N GLY A 99 -30.08 -6.80 -4.54
CA GLY A 99 -30.23 -6.07 -3.30
C GLY A 99 -31.28 -4.97 -3.21
N GLU A 100 -32.27 -4.85 -4.08
CA GLU A 100 -33.46 -4.02 -3.82
C GLU A 100 -34.73 -4.68 -4.41
N GLU A 101 -35.18 -5.77 -3.79
CA GLU A 101 -36.58 -6.19 -3.87
C GLU A 101 -37.04 -6.64 -2.48
N GLY A 102 -38.04 -5.94 -1.94
CA GLY A 102 -38.95 -6.49 -0.94
C GLY A 102 -38.72 -6.08 0.52
N GLN A 103 -39.32 -4.95 0.92
CA GLN A 103 -40.27 -4.96 2.02
C GLN A 103 -41.20 -3.74 1.94
N SER A 104 -42.50 -4.07 1.91
CA SER A 104 -43.68 -3.23 1.75
C SER A 104 -43.89 -2.19 2.85
#